data_AF-A0A3B8MFI5-F1
#
_entry.id   AF-A0A3B8MFI5-F1
#
_cell.length_a   1.000
_cell.length_b   1.000
_cell.length_c   1.000
_cell.angle_alpha   90.00
_cell.angle_beta   90.00
_cell.angle_gamma   90.00
#
_symmetry.space_group_name_H-M   'P 1'
#
loop_
_entity.id
_entity.type
_entity.pdbx_description
1 polymer ?
#
loop_
_entity_poly.entity_id
_entity_poly.type
_entity_poly.pdbx_seq_one_letter_code
_entity_poly.pdbx_strand_id
1 'polypeptide(L)'
;MLIQLTMGAPQFLYNGGLLMAPLRYFDAERKRPGLPSDTAALVSRVTGDEVDVELVNTSTWEAKRIIVQSGTLAEHRFTRIAYDRMVSEYPSGVGTYAAPNLETEEETAAPDATSFEVALPPGTRVRLKIGIERCVNDPTYRFPWG
;
A
#
# COMPACT_ATOMS: atom_id res chain seq x y z
N MET A 1 11.78 10.18 11.38
CA MET A 1 12.09 8.87 10.76
C MET A 1 10.84 7.98 10.83
N LEU A 2 9.80 8.37 10.08
CA LEU A 2 8.52 7.65 9.92
C LEU A 2 8.00 7.86 8.50
N ILE A 3 8.08 9.10 8.02
CA ILE A 3 7.69 9.48 6.65
C ILE A 3 8.44 8.73 5.54
N GLN A 4 9.70 8.37 5.79
CA GLN A 4 10.48 7.54 4.87
C GLN A 4 9.96 6.11 4.83
N LEU A 5 9.65 5.55 6.00
CA LEU A 5 9.18 4.17 6.12
C LEU A 5 7.73 4.03 5.69
N THR A 6 6.87 5.02 5.93
CA THR A 6 5.48 4.91 5.50
C THR A 6 5.32 5.39 4.08
N MET A 7 5.89 6.54 3.71
CA MET A 7 5.56 7.21 2.44
C MET A 7 6.67 7.11 1.38
N GLY A 8 7.84 6.52 1.70
CA GLY A 8 8.99 6.49 0.79
C GLY A 8 9.66 7.85 0.59
N ALA A 9 9.28 8.87 1.38
CA ALA A 9 9.79 10.22 1.23
C ALA A 9 11.18 10.38 1.89
N PRO A 10 12.11 11.14 1.28
CA PRO A 10 13.38 11.45 1.93
C PRO A 10 13.14 12.18 3.25
N GLN A 11 14.07 12.00 4.21
CA GLN A 11 13.99 12.72 5.48
C GLN A 11 14.07 14.23 5.23
N PHE A 12 13.09 14.98 5.74
CA PHE A 12 13.09 16.43 5.66
C PHE A 12 14.31 17.03 6.35
N LEU A 13 15.11 17.78 5.60
CA LEU A 13 16.13 18.69 6.12
C LEU A 13 15.65 20.16 6.12
N TYR A 14 14.42 20.44 5.66
CA TYR A 14 13.91 21.82 5.47
C TYR A 14 12.40 21.92 5.76
N ASN A 15 11.99 22.93 6.55
CA ASN A 15 10.63 23.08 7.12
C ASN A 15 9.63 23.86 6.23
N GLY A 16 9.87 23.99 4.93
CA GLY A 16 9.02 24.83 4.06
C GLY A 16 8.77 24.30 2.65
N GLY A 17 9.29 23.13 2.30
CA GLY A 17 9.06 22.50 0.99
C GLY A 17 7.84 21.58 0.99
N LEU A 18 7.22 21.40 -0.18
CA LEU A 18 6.19 20.37 -0.38
C LEU A 18 6.77 18.99 -0.04
N LEU A 19 5.99 18.17 0.67
CA LEU A 19 6.34 16.77 0.89
C LEU A 19 6.33 16.03 -0.44
N MET A 20 7.52 15.73 -0.96
CA MET A 20 7.67 14.88 -2.13
C MET A 20 7.68 13.42 -1.67
N ALA A 21 6.52 12.78 -1.71
CA ALA A 21 6.35 11.38 -1.33
C ALA A 21 5.74 10.60 -2.51
N PRO A 22 6.32 9.46 -2.91
CA PRO A 22 5.75 8.67 -3.99
C PRO A 22 4.40 8.03 -3.61
N LEU A 23 4.13 7.79 -2.33
CA LEU A 23 2.90 7.19 -1.85
C LEU A 23 2.25 8.01 -0.73
N ARG A 24 0.92 8.06 -0.74
CA ARG A 24 0.08 8.61 0.34
C ARG A 24 -1.09 7.68 0.61
N TYR A 25 -1.41 7.46 1.90
CA TYR A 25 -2.49 6.55 2.30
C TYR A 25 -3.71 7.28 2.85
N PHE A 26 -4.86 6.63 2.68
CA PHE A 26 -6.11 7.06 3.25
C PHE A 26 -6.91 5.86 3.80
N ASP A 27 -7.66 6.11 4.86
CA ASP A 27 -8.64 5.18 5.41
C ASP A 27 -9.90 5.24 4.54
N ALA A 28 -10.13 4.17 3.77
CA ALA A 28 -11.22 4.10 2.80
C ALA A 28 -12.60 4.13 3.47
N GLU A 29 -12.69 3.58 4.69
CA GLU A 29 -13.95 3.49 5.43
C GLU A 29 -14.31 4.83 6.06
N ARG A 30 -13.33 5.46 6.74
CA ARG A 30 -13.53 6.74 7.42
C ARG A 30 -13.34 7.95 6.51
N LYS A 31 -12.94 7.74 5.25
CA LYS A 31 -12.67 8.79 4.25
C LYS A 31 -11.78 9.90 4.82
N ARG A 32 -10.64 9.51 5.40
CA ARG A 32 -9.69 10.45 6.00
C ARG A 32 -8.25 10.16 5.59
N PRO A 33 -7.37 11.17 5.54
CA PRO A 33 -5.94 10.96 5.36
C PRO A 33 -5.34 10.11 6.48
N GLY A 34 -4.36 9.28 6.11
CA GLY A 34 -3.66 8.40 7.02
C GLY A 34 -4.12 6.95 6.94
N LEU A 35 -3.33 6.07 7.54
CA LEU A 35 -3.65 4.66 7.65
C LEU A 35 -4.82 4.42 8.62
N PRO A 36 -5.70 3.42 8.38
CA PRO A 36 -6.64 2.94 9.38
C PRO A 36 -5.96 2.51 10.69
N SER A 37 -6.73 2.43 11.78
CA SER A 37 -6.21 1.80 13.01
C SER A 37 -5.79 0.37 12.73
N ASP A 38 -4.82 -0.13 13.50
CA ASP A 38 -4.35 -1.52 13.42
C ASP A 38 -3.76 -1.86 12.04
N THR A 39 -3.23 -0.86 11.34
CA THR A 39 -2.51 -1.06 10.08
C THR A 39 -1.14 -0.40 10.10
N ALA A 40 -0.20 -1.02 9.38
CA ALA A 40 1.15 -0.51 9.21
C ALA A 40 1.55 -0.53 7.74
N ALA A 41 2.44 0.38 7.35
CA ALA A 41 3.05 0.43 6.04
C ALA A 41 4.57 0.53 6.18
N LEU A 42 5.29 -0.26 5.38
CA LEU A 42 6.74 -0.24 5.28
C LEU A 42 7.16 -0.18 3.82
N VAL A 43 7.68 0.97 3.40
CA VAL A 43 8.36 1.17 2.13
C VAL A 43 9.80 0.72 2.28
N SER A 44 10.16 -0.36 1.58
CA SER A 44 11.50 -0.94 1.65
C SER A 44 12.42 -0.46 0.54
N ARG A 45 11.87 0.00 -0.58
CA ARG A 45 12.63 0.43 -1.76
C ARG A 45 11.87 1.52 -2.52
N VAL A 46 12.63 2.49 -3.04
CA VAL A 46 12.14 3.53 -3.95
C VAL A 46 13.18 3.71 -5.05
N THR A 47 12.77 3.59 -6.32
CA THR A 47 13.58 3.86 -7.51
C THR A 47 12.97 4.98 -8.35
N GLY A 48 13.48 5.21 -9.56
CA GLY A 48 12.97 6.16 -10.56
C GLY A 48 11.56 5.87 -11.09
N ASP A 49 11.11 4.64 -10.94
CA ASP A 49 9.93 4.08 -11.62
C ASP A 49 9.21 3.01 -10.80
N GLU A 50 9.69 2.67 -9.60
CA GLU A 50 9.13 1.63 -8.75
C GLU A 50 9.16 2.01 -7.25
N VAL A 51 8.18 1.51 -6.51
CA VAL A 51 8.13 1.54 -5.04
C VAL A 51 7.73 0.17 -4.50
N ASP A 52 8.51 -0.36 -3.58
CA ASP A 52 8.15 -1.58 -2.84
C ASP A 52 7.57 -1.19 -1.49
N VAL A 53 6.36 -1.66 -1.21
CA VAL A 53 5.66 -1.42 0.06
C VAL A 53 5.06 -2.70 0.63
N GLU A 54 5.23 -2.91 1.92
CA GLU A 54 4.51 -3.91 2.70
C GLU A 54 3.39 -3.23 3.51
N LEU A 55 2.16 -3.72 3.36
CA LEU A 55 1.02 -3.30 4.16
C LEU A 55 0.60 -4.45 5.07
N VAL A 56 0.32 -4.13 6.34
CA VAL A 56 -0.03 -5.11 7.36
C VAL A 56 -1.31 -4.68 8.06
N ASN A 57 -2.25 -5.61 8.24
CA ASN A 57 -3.37 -5.48 9.16
C ASN A 57 -3.10 -6.33 10.41
N THR A 58 -2.93 -5.67 11.55
CA THR A 58 -2.64 -6.31 12.84
C THR A 58 -3.91 -6.65 13.64
N SER A 59 -5.09 -6.24 13.18
CA SER A 59 -6.35 -6.67 13.79
C SER A 59 -6.56 -8.16 13.53
N THR A 60 -7.00 -8.91 14.54
CA THR A 60 -7.30 -10.34 14.39
C THR A 60 -8.77 -10.60 14.04
N TRP A 61 -9.61 -9.57 13.95
CA TRP A 61 -11.04 -9.71 13.66
C TRP A 61 -11.61 -8.68 12.66
N GLU A 62 -10.96 -7.55 12.40
CA GLU A 62 -11.45 -6.54 11.45
C GLU A 62 -10.67 -6.57 10.14
N ALA A 63 -11.39 -6.64 9.02
CA ALA A 63 -10.81 -6.32 7.72
C ALA A 63 -10.61 -4.80 7.60
N LYS A 64 -9.57 -4.38 6.88
CA LYS A 64 -9.25 -2.96 6.65
C LYS A 64 -9.19 -2.69 5.15
N ARG A 65 -9.62 -1.50 4.75
CA ARG A 65 -9.52 -1.03 3.36
C ARG A 65 -8.68 0.25 3.32
N ILE A 66 -7.60 0.21 2.56
CA ILE A 66 -6.62 1.29 2.45
C ILE A 66 -6.63 1.80 1.02
N ILE A 67 -6.78 3.10 0.82
CA ILE A 67 -6.54 3.71 -0.48
C ILE A 67 -5.08 4.15 -0.53
N VAL A 68 -4.37 3.72 -1.57
CA VAL A 68 -3.01 4.14 -1.88
C VAL A 68 -3.09 5.14 -3.03
N GLN A 69 -2.51 6.33 -2.86
CA GLN A 69 -2.43 7.38 -3.87
C GLN A 69 -0.98 7.57 -4.32
N SER A 70 -0.80 7.81 -5.62
CA SER A 70 0.49 8.06 -6.26
C SER A 70 0.87 9.54 -6.14
N GLY A 71 1.83 9.87 -5.28
CA GLY A 71 2.19 11.27 -4.99
C GLY A 71 1.40 11.86 -3.82
N THR A 72 1.88 13.00 -3.30
CA THR A 72 1.19 13.70 -2.20
C THR A 72 -0.10 14.37 -2.67
N LEU A 73 -0.15 14.76 -3.95
CA LEU A 73 -1.21 15.51 -4.63
C LEU A 73 -1.69 14.80 -5.92
N ALA A 74 -1.57 13.46 -5.99
CA ALA A 74 -1.96 12.66 -7.15
C ALA A 74 -1.21 13.03 -8.46
N GLU A 75 -0.03 13.64 -8.35
CA GLU A 75 0.80 14.12 -9.46
C GLU A 75 1.52 12.99 -10.22
N HIS A 76 1.51 11.78 -9.67
CA HIS A 76 2.06 10.58 -10.30
C HIS A 76 0.93 9.70 -10.87
N ARG A 77 1.30 8.62 -11.57
CA ARG A 77 0.38 7.61 -12.08
C ARG A 77 0.92 6.22 -11.79
N PHE A 78 0.06 5.31 -11.35
CA PHE A 78 0.42 3.90 -11.18
C PHE A 78 0.30 3.16 -12.52
N THR A 79 1.35 2.43 -12.88
CA THR A 79 1.42 1.67 -14.14
C THR A 79 1.23 0.18 -13.94
N ARG A 80 1.78 -0.36 -12.84
CA ARG A 80 1.76 -1.79 -12.53
C ARG A 80 1.72 -1.99 -11.02
N ILE A 81 1.04 -3.04 -10.56
CA ILE A 81 1.10 -3.52 -9.19
C ILE A 81 1.31 -5.03 -9.26
N ALA A 82 2.45 -5.51 -8.79
CA ALA A 82 2.68 -6.94 -8.60
C ALA A 82 2.59 -7.29 -7.11
N TYR A 83 1.88 -8.38 -6.79
CA TYR A 83 1.66 -8.81 -5.41
C TYR A 83 1.48 -10.32 -5.30
N ASP A 84 1.92 -10.87 -4.17
CA ASP A 84 1.72 -12.29 -3.88
C ASP A 84 0.33 -12.51 -3.30
N ARG A 85 -0.48 -13.33 -3.98
CA ARG A 85 -1.78 -13.76 -3.52
C ARG A 85 -1.68 -15.13 -2.87
N MET A 86 -2.17 -15.26 -1.64
CA MET A 86 -2.24 -16.55 -0.97
C MET A 86 -3.34 -17.41 -1.61
N VAL A 87 -2.96 -18.60 -2.05
CA VAL A 87 -3.86 -19.59 -2.70
C VAL A 87 -4.09 -20.79 -1.79
N SER A 88 -3.21 -21.04 -0.82
CA SER A 88 -3.37 -22.16 0.12
C SER A 88 -4.62 -22.03 0.98
N GLU A 89 -5.39 -23.11 1.10
CA GLU A 89 -6.49 -23.23 2.06
C GLU A 89 -5.96 -23.26 3.51
N TYR A 90 -6.72 -22.66 4.42
CA TYR A 90 -6.44 -22.70 5.85
C TYR A 90 -6.40 -24.17 6.33
N PRO A 91 -5.45 -24.56 7.21
CA PRO A 91 -5.35 -25.94 7.68
C PRO A 91 -6.67 -26.38 8.34
N SER A 92 -7.47 -27.11 7.58
CA SER A 92 -8.70 -27.72 8.06
C SER A 92 -8.32 -29.07 8.67
N GLY A 93 -8.19 -29.10 10.00
CA GLY A 93 -8.07 -30.35 10.75
C GLY A 93 -7.37 -30.19 12.08
N VAL A 94 -8.12 -30.32 13.18
CA VAL A 94 -7.55 -30.58 14.50
C VAL A 94 -6.90 -31.97 14.46
N GLY A 95 -5.57 -32.03 14.34
CA GLY A 95 -4.82 -33.30 14.28
C GLY A 95 -3.46 -33.25 13.59
N THR A 96 -3.16 -32.20 12.81
CA THR A 96 -1.85 -32.00 12.17
C THR A 96 -1.03 -30.97 12.95
N TYR A 97 0.10 -31.41 13.52
CA TYR A 97 1.04 -30.53 14.25
C TYR A 97 1.87 -29.61 13.34
N ALA A 98 1.76 -29.77 12.02
CA ALA A 98 2.43 -28.95 11.03
C ALA A 98 1.41 -28.13 10.25
N ALA A 99 1.60 -26.81 10.25
CA ALA A 99 0.90 -25.96 9.29
C ALA A 99 1.31 -26.37 7.87
N PRO A 100 0.37 -26.48 6.91
CA PRO A 100 0.68 -26.76 5.52
C PRO A 100 1.58 -25.66 4.95
N ASN A 101 2.28 -25.97 3.86
CA ASN A 101 3.07 -24.97 3.15
C ASN A 101 2.17 -23.84 2.65
N LEU A 102 2.65 -22.61 2.81
CA LEU A 102 2.00 -21.43 2.25
C LEU A 102 2.25 -21.42 0.74
N GLU A 103 1.19 -21.58 -0.05
CA GLU A 103 1.26 -21.45 -1.50
C GLU A 103 0.78 -20.05 -1.89
N THR A 104 1.64 -19.34 -2.63
CA THR A 104 1.37 -17.99 -3.13
C THR A 104 1.60 -17.93 -4.63
N GLU A 105 0.71 -17.25 -5.35
CA GLU A 105 0.86 -16.93 -6.77
C GLU A 105 1.09 -15.43 -6.95
N GLU A 106 2.04 -15.04 -7.80
CA GLU A 106 2.26 -13.64 -8.14
C GLU A 106 1.17 -13.17 -9.11
N GLU A 107 0.36 -12.21 -8.67
CA GLU A 107 -0.64 -11.56 -9.50
C GLU A 107 -0.14 -10.17 -9.91
N THR A 108 -0.52 -9.72 -11.11
CA THR A 108 -0.18 -8.38 -11.60
C THR A 108 -1.43 -7.65 -12.08
N ALA A 109 -1.64 -6.44 -11.56
CA ALA A 109 -2.67 -5.51 -12.01
C ALA A 109 -2.04 -4.27 -12.68
N ALA A 110 -2.73 -3.68 -13.65
CA ALA A 110 -2.33 -2.45 -14.34
C ALA A 110 -3.45 -1.40 -14.21
N PRO A 111 -3.53 -0.69 -13.08
CA PRO A 111 -4.68 0.16 -12.76
C PRO A 111 -4.81 1.43 -13.62
N ASP A 112 -3.73 1.89 -14.26
CA ASP A 112 -3.67 3.14 -15.05
C ASP A 112 -4.38 4.32 -14.35
N ALA A 113 -4.08 4.50 -13.06
CA ALA A 113 -4.81 5.41 -12.18
C ALA A 113 -3.90 6.11 -11.18
N THR A 114 -4.39 7.18 -10.56
CA THR A 114 -3.68 7.92 -9.50
C THR A 114 -3.88 7.33 -8.10
N SER A 115 -4.80 6.39 -7.96
CA SER A 115 -5.09 5.70 -6.71
C SER A 115 -5.70 4.33 -6.94
N PHE A 116 -5.47 3.41 -6.01
CA PHE A 116 -6.13 2.12 -5.95
C PHE A 116 -6.45 1.76 -4.50
N GLU A 117 -7.35 0.80 -4.32
CA GLU A 117 -7.74 0.30 -3.00
C GLU A 117 -7.14 -1.07 -2.74
N VAL A 118 -6.68 -1.28 -1.50
CA VAL A 118 -6.19 -2.56 -1.00
C VAL A 118 -7.11 -3.04 0.11
N ALA A 119 -7.71 -4.20 -0.08
CA ALA A 119 -8.45 -4.91 0.96
C ALA A 119 -7.49 -5.82 1.74
N LEU A 120 -7.44 -5.66 3.05
CA LEU A 120 -6.63 -6.44 3.96
C LEU A 120 -7.52 -7.20 4.94
N PRO A 121 -7.69 -8.51 4.79
CA PRO A 121 -8.33 -9.35 5.80
C PRO A 121 -7.61 -9.25 7.15
N PRO A 122 -8.26 -9.69 8.25
CA PRO A 122 -7.63 -9.73 9.56
C PRO A 122 -6.31 -10.52 9.55
N GLY A 123 -5.31 -10.06 10.29
CA GLY A 123 -4.03 -10.74 10.49
C GLY A 123 -3.19 -10.93 9.21
N THR A 124 -3.48 -10.18 8.15
CA THR A 124 -2.85 -10.36 6.84
C THR A 124 -1.77 -9.32 6.59
N ARG A 125 -0.75 -9.72 5.82
CA ARG A 125 0.22 -8.81 5.20
C ARG A 125 0.22 -9.00 3.69
N VAL A 126 0.52 -7.93 2.95
CA VAL A 126 0.72 -7.98 1.50
C VAL A 126 1.94 -7.15 1.14
N ARG A 127 2.75 -7.65 0.20
CA ARG A 127 3.87 -6.93 -0.40
C ARG A 127 3.47 -6.53 -1.81
N LEU A 128 3.64 -5.25 -2.12
CA LEU A 128 3.31 -4.66 -3.40
C LEU A 128 4.58 -4.11 -4.02
N LYS A 129 4.86 -4.51 -5.27
CA LYS A 129 5.81 -3.82 -6.15
C LYS A 129 5.02 -2.94 -7.09
N ILE A 130 5.17 -1.63 -6.94
CA ILE A 130 4.32 -0.63 -7.57
C ILE A 130 5.13 0.14 -8.61
N GLY A 131 4.80 -0.04 -9.88
CA GLY A 131 5.30 0.78 -10.98
C GLY A 131 4.65 2.16 -10.97
N ILE A 132 5.46 3.21 -11.16
CA ILE A 132 5.04 4.60 -11.09
C ILE A 132 5.64 5.44 -12.22
N GLU A 133 4.80 6.25 -12.84
CA GLU A 133 5.22 7.36 -13.71
C GLU A 133 5.10 8.67 -12.94
N ARG A 134 6.20 9.42 -12.88
CA ARG A 134 6.28 10.62 -12.04
C ARG A 134 5.92 11.88 -12.79
N CYS A 135 5.21 12.76 -12.09
CA CYS A 135 4.87 14.12 -12.51
C CYS A 135 4.17 14.17 -13.88
N VAL A 136 3.29 13.20 -14.15
CA VAL A 136 2.55 13.10 -15.42
C VAL A 136 1.15 13.72 -15.36
N ASN A 137 0.69 14.08 -14.17
CA ASN A 137 -0.61 14.70 -13.93
C ASN A 137 -0.44 16.06 -13.26
N ASP A 138 -1.40 16.97 -13.48
CA ASP A 138 -1.51 18.21 -12.71
C ASP A 138 -1.83 17.90 -11.23
N PRO A 139 -1.08 18.44 -10.25
CA PRO A 139 -1.35 18.23 -8.83
C PRO A 139 -2.76 18.67 -8.45
N THR A 140 -3.43 17.88 -7.61
CA THR A 140 -4.79 18.15 -7.16
C THR A 140 -4.96 17.96 -5.66
N TYR A 141 -5.86 18.75 -5.07
CA TYR A 141 -6.32 18.58 -3.68
C TYR A 141 -7.54 17.67 -3.57
N ARG A 142 -8.04 17.14 -4.69
CA ARG A 142 -9.19 16.24 -4.70
C ARG A 142 -8.84 14.97 -3.94
N PHE A 143 -9.75 14.55 -3.07
CA PHE A 143 -9.60 13.29 -2.36
C PHE A 143 -9.93 12.11 -3.29
N PRO A 144 -9.37 10.91 -3.04
CA PRO A 144 -9.58 9.76 -3.92
C PRO A 144 -11.00 9.16 -3.87
N TRP A 145 -11.92 9.71 -3.06
CA TRP A 145 -13.32 9.26 -2.91
C TRP A 145 -14.37 10.25 -3.45
N GLY A 146 -13.95 11.31 -4.16
CA GLY A 146 -14.85 12.34 -4.72
C GLY A 146 -14.25 13.73 -4.65
#